data_AF-A0A1S3NTW8-F1
#
_entry.id   AF-A0A1S3NTW8-F1
#
_cell.length_a   1.000
_cell.length_b   1.000
_cell.length_c   1.000
_cell.angle_alpha   90.00
_cell.angle_beta   90.00
_cell.angle_gamma   90.00
#
_symmetry.space_group_name_H-M   'P 1'
#
loop_
_entity.id
_entity.type
_entity.pdbx_description
1 polymer ?
#
loop_
_entity_poly.entity_id
_entity_poly.type
_entity_poly.pdbx_seq_one_letter_code
_entity_poly.pdbx_strand_id
1 'polypeptide(L)'
;MYRASPEGQQRSDWAVFEVRTPGEDSTVVPQLRKGVTYEFKVRPFFNEFQGTDSEVKIAKTLEEVPSAAPRGVTVTESGDNGTAIVVSWQPPPEEEQNGVVQEYKIWCLGNESRYHINRTVDGSTFSLLISSLAPGIRYSVEVAASTGAGPGVKSDVTFFQIDSSGHVTEGVLEPENTLSQQISEVVKQPPENTLSQQISEVVKQPAFIAGIGAACWIILMMFSIWLYRQRKKRSGLSTDYAGIRKDSSGHVTEGVLEPENTLSQQISEVVKQPAFIAGIGAACWIILMMFSIWLYRQRKKRSGLSTDYAGIRK
;
A
#
# COMPACT_ATOMS: atom_id res chain seq x y z
N MET A 1 -30.75 19.43 33.62
CA MET A 1 -29.30 19.39 33.90
C MET A 1 -28.87 17.94 33.98
N TYR A 2 -27.62 17.67 33.61
CA TYR A 2 -27.07 16.31 33.64
C TYR A 2 -25.56 16.34 33.90
N ARG A 3 -25.01 15.22 34.35
CA ARG A 3 -23.56 15.02 34.47
C ARG A 3 -23.22 13.54 34.45
N ALA A 4 -21.98 13.19 34.13
CA ALA A 4 -21.52 11.83 34.29
C ALA A 4 -21.47 11.46 35.78
N SER A 5 -21.96 10.27 36.12
CA SER A 5 -21.89 9.71 37.46
C SER A 5 -20.42 9.51 37.86
N PRO A 6 -20.00 9.88 39.07
CA PRO A 6 -18.61 9.72 39.50
C PRO A 6 -18.30 8.23 39.76
N GLU A 7 -17.59 7.57 38.86
CA GLU A 7 -17.09 6.20 39.03
C GLU A 7 -15.67 6.17 39.66
N GLY A 8 -15.45 6.96 40.71
CA GLY A 8 -14.20 6.97 41.48
C GLY A 8 -13.28 8.17 41.29
N GLN A 9 -13.60 9.12 40.40
CA GLN A 9 -12.91 10.41 40.24
C GLN A 9 -13.86 11.61 40.45
N GLN A 10 -13.27 12.74 40.82
CA GLN A 10 -13.84 14.05 41.15
C GLN A 10 -15.20 14.36 40.50
N ARG A 11 -16.17 14.73 41.35
CA ARG A 11 -17.54 15.07 40.98
C ARG A 11 -17.54 16.18 39.91
N SER A 12 -17.96 15.84 38.69
CA SER A 12 -18.03 16.78 37.57
C SER A 12 -19.14 17.83 37.77
N ASP A 13 -18.95 19.00 37.16
CA ASP A 13 -19.95 20.07 37.14
C ASP A 13 -21.19 19.65 36.34
N TRP A 14 -22.34 20.23 36.70
CA TRP A 14 -23.60 19.96 36.01
C TRP A 14 -23.65 20.69 34.67
N ALA A 15 -23.81 19.94 33.58
CA ALA A 15 -24.18 20.50 32.29
C ALA A 15 -25.66 20.92 32.29
N VAL A 16 -25.96 22.05 31.68
CA VAL A 16 -27.31 22.60 31.57
C VAL A 16 -27.84 22.42 30.16
N PHE A 17 -29.04 21.84 30.05
CA PHE A 17 -29.80 21.77 28.81
C PHE A 17 -31.12 22.49 29.08
N GLU A 18 -31.37 23.58 28.36
CA GLU A 18 -32.55 24.43 28.52
C GLU A 18 -33.67 24.00 27.58
N VAL A 19 -34.87 23.83 28.13
CA VAL A 19 -36.10 23.66 27.36
C VAL A 19 -36.82 24.99 27.35
N ARG A 20 -36.95 25.62 26.17
CA ARG A 20 -37.51 26.98 26.02
C ARG A 20 -38.98 26.99 25.59
N THR A 21 -39.53 25.84 25.21
CA THR A 21 -40.93 25.72 24.79
C THR A 21 -41.82 25.60 26.02
N PRO A 22 -42.73 26.56 26.29
CA PRO A 22 -43.67 26.44 27.40
C PRO A 22 -44.64 25.27 27.17
N GLY A 23 -44.87 24.45 28.19
CA GLY A 23 -45.81 23.32 28.14
C GLY A 23 -45.23 21.99 27.63
N GLU A 24 -43.93 21.95 27.33
CA GLU A 24 -43.22 20.72 26.98
C GLU A 24 -42.83 19.95 28.26
N ASP A 25 -43.25 18.69 28.36
CA ASP A 25 -43.04 17.82 29.54
C ASP A 25 -41.90 16.80 29.35
N SER A 26 -41.34 16.75 28.13
CA SER A 26 -40.31 15.79 27.74
C SER A 26 -39.31 16.43 26.79
N THR A 27 -38.04 16.01 26.88
CA THR A 27 -37.00 16.45 25.96
C THR A 27 -35.95 15.36 25.81
N VAL A 28 -35.26 15.35 24.68
CA VAL A 28 -34.10 14.48 24.44
C VAL A 28 -32.82 15.28 24.69
N VAL A 29 -31.96 14.79 25.57
CA VAL A 29 -30.62 15.36 25.77
C VAL A 29 -29.67 14.71 24.75
N PRO A 30 -29.19 15.44 23.73
CA PRO A 30 -28.34 14.88 22.70
C PRO A 30 -26.87 14.77 23.17
N GLN A 31 -26.04 14.07 22.39
CA GLN A 31 -24.58 14.06 22.53
C GLN A 31 -24.05 13.58 23.89
N LEU A 32 -24.78 12.66 24.54
CA LEU A 32 -24.25 11.94 25.70
C LEU A 32 -23.20 10.92 25.25
N ARG A 33 -22.15 10.73 26.06
CA ARG A 33 -21.13 9.71 25.83
C ARG A 33 -21.74 8.32 25.92
N LYS A 34 -21.25 7.40 25.09
CA LYS A 34 -21.73 6.02 24.98
C LYS A 34 -21.24 5.18 26.15
N GLY A 35 -22.07 4.25 26.62
CA GLY A 35 -21.75 3.36 27.73
C GLY A 35 -21.46 4.04 29.08
N VAL A 36 -21.85 5.29 29.26
CA VAL A 36 -21.59 6.10 30.47
C VAL A 36 -22.86 6.23 31.30
N THR A 37 -22.71 6.11 32.62
CA THR A 37 -23.77 6.36 33.58
C THR A 37 -23.92 7.87 33.83
N TYR A 38 -25.12 8.42 33.69
CA TYR A 38 -25.43 9.82 33.89
C TYR A 38 -26.44 10.03 35.02
N GLU A 39 -26.26 11.12 35.75
CA GLU A 39 -27.24 11.68 36.68
C GLU A 39 -28.01 12.83 36.00
N PHE A 40 -29.32 12.90 36.24
CA PHE A 40 -30.22 13.90 35.68
C PHE A 40 -31.06 14.55 36.79
N LYS A 41 -31.24 15.86 36.71
CA LYS A 41 -32.23 16.59 37.50
C LYS A 41 -32.78 17.77 36.70
N VAL A 42 -34.02 18.13 36.97
CA VAL A 42 -34.73 19.23 36.29
C VAL A 42 -35.10 20.30 37.32
N ARG A 43 -35.10 21.56 36.89
CA ARG A 43 -35.62 22.67 37.70
C ARG A 43 -36.41 23.61 36.79
N PRO A 44 -37.55 24.14 37.24
CA PRO A 44 -38.24 25.18 36.50
C PRO A 44 -37.47 26.50 36.58
N PHE A 45 -37.60 27.36 35.59
CA PHE A 45 -37.01 28.70 35.59
C PHE A 45 -37.94 29.71 34.92
N PHE A 46 -37.80 30.97 35.29
CA PHE A 46 -38.51 32.10 34.68
C PHE A 46 -37.59 33.31 34.69
N ASN A 47 -37.17 33.78 33.51
CA ASN A 47 -36.13 34.81 33.37
C ASN A 47 -34.87 34.44 34.19
N GLU A 48 -34.46 35.30 35.11
CA GLU A 48 -33.33 35.09 36.02
C GLU A 48 -33.66 34.23 37.25
N PHE A 49 -34.94 33.91 37.47
CA PHE A 49 -35.38 33.12 38.62
C PHE A 49 -35.29 31.63 38.32
N GLN A 50 -34.70 30.89 39.25
CA GLN A 50 -34.61 29.43 39.22
C GLN A 50 -35.40 28.85 40.39
N GLY A 51 -36.22 27.84 40.10
CA GLY A 51 -36.95 27.09 41.12
C GLY A 51 -36.13 25.96 41.73
N THR A 52 -36.81 25.12 42.51
CA THR A 52 -36.23 23.97 43.20
C THR A 52 -35.86 22.85 42.22
N ASP A 53 -34.73 22.19 42.46
CA ASP A 53 -34.32 20.98 41.75
C ASP A 53 -35.24 19.80 42.06
N SER A 54 -35.50 18.96 41.06
CA SER A 54 -36.12 17.64 41.24
C SER A 54 -35.18 16.67 41.96
N GLU A 55 -35.72 15.51 42.33
CA GLU A 55 -34.89 14.35 42.64
C GLU A 55 -33.94 14.01 41.49
N VAL A 56 -32.74 13.52 41.82
CA VAL A 56 -31.78 13.03 40.83
C VAL A 56 -32.23 11.65 40.35
N LYS A 57 -32.27 11.46 39.03
CA LYS A 57 -32.47 10.16 38.39
C LYS A 57 -31.18 9.73 37.69
N ILE A 58 -30.90 8.43 37.69
CA ILE A 58 -29.70 7.85 37.09
C ILE A 58 -30.09 7.00 35.89
N ALA A 59 -29.38 7.16 34.78
CA ALA A 59 -29.56 6.32 33.60
C ALA A 59 -28.21 6.09 32.91
N LYS A 60 -28.00 4.89 32.37
CA LYS A 60 -26.80 4.53 31.59
C LYS A 60 -27.13 4.58 30.10
N THR A 61 -26.26 5.22 29.32
CA THR A 61 -26.37 5.18 27.85
C THR A 61 -26.00 3.81 27.32
N LEU A 62 -26.52 3.44 26.16
CA LEU A 62 -26.19 2.17 25.52
C LEU A 62 -24.68 2.09 25.24
N GLU A 63 -24.10 0.91 25.48
CA GLU A 63 -22.73 0.62 25.09
C GLU A 63 -22.63 0.47 23.57
N GLU A 64 -21.50 0.90 23.02
CA GLU A 64 -21.12 0.64 21.63
C GLU A 64 -19.76 -0.08 21.61
N VAL A 65 -19.38 -0.60 20.45
CA VAL A 65 -18.06 -1.20 20.29
C VAL A 65 -16.97 -0.14 20.46
N PRO A 66 -15.79 -0.49 21.02
CA PRO A 66 -14.67 0.44 21.11
C PRO A 66 -14.30 1.01 19.74
N SER A 67 -14.22 2.34 19.64
CA SER A 67 -13.86 3.03 18.38
C SER A 67 -12.35 3.13 18.18
N ALA A 68 -11.57 3.01 19.26
CA ALA A 68 -10.11 2.93 19.21
C ALA A 68 -9.60 1.52 19.50
N ALA A 69 -8.45 1.23 18.90
CA ALA A 69 -7.69 0.03 19.20
C ALA A 69 -6.94 0.12 20.54
N PRO A 70 -6.55 -1.03 21.13
CA PRO A 70 -5.56 -1.09 22.20
C PRO A 70 -4.25 -0.41 21.78
N ARG A 71 -3.60 0.28 22.73
CA ARG A 71 -2.39 1.07 22.49
C ARG A 71 -1.13 0.28 22.84
N GLY A 72 0.01 0.65 22.25
CA GLY A 72 1.31 0.12 22.66
C GLY A 72 1.41 -1.41 22.58
N VAL A 73 0.84 -2.01 21.53
CA VAL A 73 0.95 -3.46 21.31
C VAL A 73 2.41 -3.80 21.04
N THR A 74 2.98 -4.70 21.83
CA THR A 74 4.37 -5.16 21.70
C THR A 74 4.44 -6.68 21.77
N VAL A 75 5.46 -7.23 21.12
CA VAL A 75 5.74 -8.67 21.10
C VAL A 75 7.17 -8.88 21.58
N THR A 76 7.36 -9.64 22.66
CA THR A 76 8.68 -9.95 23.22
C THR A 76 8.90 -11.45 23.30
N GLU A 77 10.16 -11.90 23.29
CA GLU A 77 10.47 -13.32 23.48
C GLU A 77 10.13 -13.77 24.91
N SER A 78 9.69 -15.01 25.07
CA SER A 78 9.59 -15.62 26.39
C SER A 78 10.87 -16.41 26.69
N GLY A 79 11.53 -16.12 27.81
CA GLY A 79 12.81 -16.75 28.17
C GLY A 79 12.74 -18.25 28.48
N ASP A 80 11.54 -18.81 28.66
CA ASP A 80 11.38 -20.17 29.17
C ASP A 80 11.26 -21.22 28.05
N ASN A 81 10.77 -20.83 26.88
CA ASN A 81 10.51 -21.72 25.75
C ASN A 81 10.80 -20.95 24.45
N GLY A 82 11.86 -21.32 23.72
CA GLY A 82 12.25 -20.70 22.43
C GLY A 82 11.23 -20.84 21.28
N THR A 83 9.95 -21.06 21.56
CA THR A 83 8.83 -21.07 20.61
C THR A 83 7.61 -20.33 21.18
N ALA A 84 7.86 -19.42 22.12
CA ALA A 84 6.81 -18.67 22.80
C ALA A 84 7.16 -17.17 22.88
N ILE A 85 6.10 -16.36 22.84
CA ILE A 85 6.17 -14.90 22.90
C ILE A 85 5.23 -14.38 23.96
N VAL A 86 5.51 -13.18 24.46
CA VAL A 86 4.57 -12.41 25.26
C VAL A 86 4.06 -11.26 24.41
N VAL A 87 2.75 -11.21 24.21
CA VAL A 87 2.06 -10.06 23.62
C VAL A 87 1.60 -9.18 24.77
N SER A 88 1.94 -7.89 24.75
CA SER A 88 1.46 -6.94 25.76
C SER A 88 0.88 -5.68 25.12
N TRP A 89 -0.09 -5.05 25.79
CA TRP A 89 -0.82 -3.89 25.27
C TRP A 89 -1.32 -3.00 26.40
N GLN A 90 -1.84 -1.83 26.04
CA GLN A 90 -2.52 -0.89 26.93
C GLN A 90 -3.98 -0.72 26.49
N PRO A 91 -4.88 -0.33 27.41
CA PRO A 91 -6.28 -0.08 27.05
C PRO A 91 -6.42 1.05 26.03
N PRO A 92 -7.48 1.04 25.20
CA PRO A 92 -7.87 2.19 24.39
C PRO A 92 -8.13 3.43 25.26
N PRO A 93 -8.03 4.65 24.71
CA PRO A 93 -8.43 5.87 25.41
C PRO A 93 -9.85 5.74 25.99
N GLU A 94 -10.05 6.16 27.24
CA GLU A 94 -11.32 6.00 27.97
C GLU A 94 -12.52 6.58 27.20
N GLU A 95 -12.32 7.72 26.54
CA GLU A 95 -13.35 8.40 25.74
C GLU A 95 -13.79 7.61 24.50
N GLU A 96 -12.98 6.65 24.05
CA GLU A 96 -13.18 5.85 22.84
C GLU A 96 -13.50 4.38 23.14
N GLN A 97 -13.59 4.01 24.42
CA GLN A 97 -14.01 2.66 24.83
C GLN A 97 -15.51 2.46 24.60
N ASN A 98 -16.30 3.53 24.61
CA ASN A 98 -17.76 3.53 24.41
C ASN A 98 -18.55 2.57 25.32
N GLY A 99 -17.99 2.25 26.49
CA GLY A 99 -18.51 1.29 27.45
C GLY A 99 -17.40 0.67 28.28
N VAL A 100 -17.76 -0.26 29.15
CA VAL A 100 -16.78 -0.98 29.98
C VAL A 100 -16.14 -2.08 29.13
N VAL A 101 -14.81 -2.07 29.01
CA VAL A 101 -14.07 -3.14 28.32
C VAL A 101 -14.18 -4.43 29.12
N GLN A 102 -14.78 -5.46 28.53
CA GLN A 102 -15.03 -6.74 29.17
C GLN A 102 -13.94 -7.77 28.86
N GLU A 103 -13.39 -7.73 27.64
CA GLU A 103 -12.39 -8.68 27.17
C GLU A 103 -11.47 -8.05 26.09
N TYR A 104 -10.29 -8.65 25.93
CA TYR A 104 -9.41 -8.42 24.79
C TYR A 104 -9.34 -9.67 23.92
N LYS A 105 -9.43 -9.48 22.60
CA LYS A 105 -9.25 -10.52 21.60
C LYS A 105 -7.89 -10.35 20.93
N ILE A 106 -7.11 -11.41 20.90
CA ILE A 106 -5.77 -11.45 20.33
C ILE A 106 -5.79 -12.45 19.16
N TRP A 107 -5.34 -12.00 18.00
CA TRP A 107 -5.13 -12.85 16.82
C TRP A 107 -3.64 -12.91 16.53
N CYS A 108 -3.05 -14.10 16.59
CA CYS A 108 -1.70 -14.37 16.13
C CYS A 108 -1.80 -15.24 14.87
N LEU A 109 -1.59 -14.64 13.70
CA LEU A 109 -1.88 -15.24 12.41
C LEU A 109 -0.57 -15.50 11.65
N GLY A 110 -0.25 -16.78 11.42
CA GLY A 110 0.79 -17.18 10.49
C GLY A 110 0.36 -17.09 9.02
N ASN A 111 1.31 -17.32 8.11
CA ASN A 111 1.10 -17.30 6.65
C ASN A 111 0.01 -18.27 6.17
N GLU A 112 -0.22 -19.36 6.92
CA GLU A 112 -1.23 -20.37 6.61
C GLU A 112 -2.18 -20.54 7.80
N SER A 113 -3.45 -20.87 7.52
CA SER A 113 -4.51 -20.95 8.52
C SER A 113 -4.25 -21.95 9.65
N ARG A 114 -3.47 -23.01 9.38
CA ARG A 114 -3.07 -24.00 10.41
C ARG A 114 -2.21 -23.39 11.53
N TYR A 115 -1.62 -22.22 11.29
CA TYR A 115 -0.80 -21.48 12.24
C TYR A 115 -1.55 -20.31 12.88
N HIS A 116 -2.87 -20.21 12.70
CA HIS A 116 -3.66 -19.16 13.34
C HIS A 116 -3.97 -19.55 14.79
N ILE A 117 -3.69 -18.62 15.70
CA ILE A 117 -3.93 -18.77 17.13
C ILE A 117 -4.78 -17.58 17.58
N ASN A 118 -6.00 -17.86 18.02
CA ASN A 118 -6.92 -16.86 18.55
C ASN A 118 -7.02 -17.04 20.07
N ARG A 119 -6.94 -15.94 20.80
CA ARG A 119 -7.02 -15.93 22.26
C ARG A 119 -7.93 -14.81 22.73
N THR A 120 -8.55 -15.04 23.88
CA THR A 120 -9.38 -14.05 24.55
C THR A 120 -8.96 -14.01 26.01
N VAL A 121 -8.83 -12.81 26.57
CA VAL A 121 -8.54 -12.58 27.99
C VAL A 121 -9.51 -11.54 28.55
N ASP A 122 -9.63 -11.46 29.87
CA ASP A 122 -10.50 -10.48 30.52
C ASP A 122 -10.03 -9.03 30.30
N GLY A 123 -10.94 -8.07 30.55
CA GLY A 123 -10.68 -6.64 30.38
C GLY A 123 -9.65 -6.04 31.35
N SER A 124 -9.25 -6.78 32.38
CA SER A 124 -8.20 -6.40 33.34
C SER A 124 -6.81 -6.97 32.98
N THR A 125 -6.73 -7.80 31.96
CA THR A 125 -5.50 -8.45 31.51
C THR A 125 -4.90 -7.68 30.34
N PHE A 126 -3.60 -7.40 30.43
CA PHE A 126 -2.87 -6.55 29.48
C PHE A 126 -1.64 -7.24 28.86
N SER A 127 -1.48 -8.55 29.13
CA SER A 127 -0.41 -9.35 28.57
C SER A 127 -0.82 -10.81 28.46
N LEU A 128 -0.33 -11.50 27.42
CA LEU A 128 -0.63 -12.91 27.17
C LEU A 128 0.57 -13.65 26.60
N LEU A 129 0.88 -14.80 27.19
CA LEU A 129 1.86 -15.75 26.65
C LEU A 129 1.22 -16.58 25.53
N ILE A 130 1.80 -16.55 24.33
CA ILE A 130 1.45 -17.42 23.22
C ILE A 130 2.61 -18.39 22.99
N SER A 131 2.34 -19.69 23.18
CA SER A 131 3.33 -20.75 23.06
C SER A 131 3.12 -21.62 21.82
N SER A 132 4.09 -22.50 21.55
CA SER A 132 4.03 -23.52 20.51
C SER A 132 3.97 -22.95 19.08
N LEU A 133 4.66 -21.83 18.87
CA LEU A 133 4.81 -21.20 17.56
C LEU A 133 5.86 -21.95 16.73
N ALA A 134 5.53 -22.21 15.47
CA ALA A 134 6.46 -22.86 14.55
C ALA A 134 7.60 -21.91 14.13
N PRO A 135 8.89 -22.28 14.32
CA PRO A 135 10.03 -21.51 13.83
C PRO A 135 10.01 -21.32 12.31
N GLY A 136 10.58 -20.21 11.83
CA GLY A 136 10.66 -19.89 10.41
C GLY A 136 9.37 -19.36 9.78
N ILE A 137 8.26 -19.36 10.51
CA ILE A 137 6.99 -18.81 10.04
C ILE A 137 6.88 -17.34 10.43
N ARG A 138 6.53 -16.49 9.46
CA ARG A 138 6.16 -15.10 9.71
C ARG A 138 4.75 -15.04 10.28
N TYR A 139 4.65 -14.55 11.52
CA TYR A 139 3.39 -14.30 12.21
C TYR A 139 3.06 -12.81 12.20
N SER A 140 1.78 -12.53 12.41
CA SER A 140 1.23 -11.20 12.61
C SER A 140 0.36 -11.20 13.85
N VAL A 141 0.47 -10.16 14.67
CA VAL A 141 -0.35 -9.98 15.87
C VAL A 141 -1.26 -8.77 15.73
N GLU A 142 -2.52 -8.97 16.04
CA GLU A 142 -3.53 -7.92 16.18
C GLU A 142 -4.25 -8.10 17.53
N VAL A 143 -4.58 -7.00 18.19
CA VAL A 143 -5.36 -7.00 19.45
C VAL A 143 -6.56 -6.06 19.30
N ALA A 144 -7.74 -6.47 19.79
CA ALA A 144 -8.91 -5.60 19.88
C ALA A 144 -9.53 -5.67 21.28
N ALA A 145 -10.03 -4.52 21.75
CA ALA A 145 -10.88 -4.46 22.93
C ALA A 145 -12.33 -4.82 22.57
N SER A 146 -13.10 -5.35 23.52
CA SER A 146 -14.51 -5.68 23.34
C SER A 146 -15.35 -5.21 24.54
N THR A 147 -16.49 -4.59 24.26
CA THR A 147 -17.52 -4.23 25.25
C THR A 147 -18.68 -5.23 25.17
N GLY A 148 -19.75 -5.00 25.93
CA GLY A 148 -20.98 -5.79 25.81
C GLY A 148 -21.67 -5.66 24.44
N ALA A 149 -21.31 -4.63 23.66
CA ALA A 149 -21.77 -4.45 22.28
C ALA A 149 -20.96 -5.27 21.24
N GLY A 150 -19.79 -5.81 21.63
CA GLY A 150 -18.94 -6.62 20.77
C GLY A 150 -17.51 -6.06 20.58
N PRO A 151 -16.71 -6.68 19.68
CA PRO A 151 -15.33 -6.31 19.45
C PRO A 151 -15.21 -4.98 18.69
N GLY A 152 -14.27 -4.15 19.13
CA GLY A 152 -13.94 -2.87 18.51
C GLY A 152 -12.87 -2.98 17.43
N VAL A 153 -12.23 -1.85 17.16
CA VAL A 153 -11.15 -1.72 16.17
C VAL A 153 -9.92 -2.52 16.61
N LYS A 154 -9.29 -3.21 15.65
CA LYS A 154 -8.02 -3.93 15.85
C LYS A 154 -6.84 -2.97 15.84
N SER A 155 -5.80 -3.29 16.61
CA SER A 155 -4.52 -2.59 16.58
C SER A 155 -3.83 -2.71 15.22
N ASP A 156 -2.81 -1.87 15.03
CA ASP A 156 -1.86 -2.07 13.95
C ASP A 156 -1.23 -3.46 14.03
N VAL A 157 -0.91 -3.99 12.85
CA VAL A 157 -0.38 -5.35 12.70
C VAL A 157 1.10 -5.36 13.08
N THR A 158 1.46 -6.14 14.09
CA THR A 158 2.87 -6.35 14.46
C THR A 158 3.37 -7.66 13.87
N PHE A 159 4.39 -7.61 13.01
CA PHE A 159 4.97 -8.80 12.40
C PHE A 159 6.19 -9.28 13.17
N PHE A 160 6.31 -10.59 13.32
CA PHE A 160 7.48 -11.20 13.92
C PHE A 160 7.73 -12.59 13.35
N GLN A 161 8.94 -13.08 13.53
CA GLN A 161 9.32 -14.44 13.19
C GLN A 161 10.23 -14.99 14.28
N ILE A 162 10.01 -16.25 14.65
CA ILE A 162 10.86 -16.98 15.58
C ILE A 162 11.90 -17.75 14.77
N ASP A 163 13.17 -17.56 15.10
CA ASP A 163 14.26 -18.32 14.49
C ASP A 163 14.41 -19.73 15.11
N SER A 164 15.30 -20.56 14.59
CA SER A 164 15.52 -21.92 15.12
C SER A 164 16.10 -21.95 16.53
N SER A 165 16.71 -20.85 17.00
CA SER A 165 17.22 -20.67 18.36
C SER A 165 16.16 -20.16 19.33
N GLY A 166 15.02 -19.69 18.82
CA GLY A 166 13.91 -19.18 19.59
C GLY A 166 13.92 -17.68 19.83
N HIS A 167 14.81 -16.95 19.17
CA HIS A 167 14.82 -15.49 19.24
C HIS A 167 13.73 -14.90 18.33
N VAL A 168 13.08 -13.86 18.84
CA VAL A 168 12.10 -13.09 18.09
C VAL A 168 12.84 -12.08 17.22
N THR A 169 12.81 -12.31 15.91
CA THR A 169 13.19 -11.30 14.92
C THR A 169 11.94 -10.48 14.62
N GLU A 170 11.94 -9.21 15.05
CA GLU A 170 10.89 -8.29 14.68
C GLU A 170 10.94 -8.13 13.15
N GLY A 171 9.82 -8.42 12.50
CA GLY A 171 9.67 -8.27 11.06
C GLY A 171 9.50 -6.79 10.75
N VAL A 172 10.53 -5.99 11.04
CA VAL A 172 10.64 -4.60 10.66
C VAL A 172 10.39 -4.54 9.15
N LEU A 173 9.18 -4.14 8.77
CA LEU A 173 9.05 -3.26 7.62
C LEU A 173 9.88 -2.07 8.05
N GLU A 174 11.11 -1.93 7.55
CA GLU A 174 11.85 -0.70 7.77
C GLU A 174 10.95 0.43 7.25
N PRO A 175 10.42 1.34 8.09
CA PRO A 175 10.30 2.69 7.58
C PRO A 175 11.75 3.11 7.33
N GLU A 176 12.08 3.56 6.11
CA GLU A 176 13.38 4.15 5.81
C GLU A 176 13.68 5.31 6.79
N ASN A 177 14.26 5.02 7.96
CA ASN A 177 14.59 6.05 8.93
C ASN A 177 15.78 5.70 9.83
N THR A 178 16.60 4.75 9.43
CA THR A 178 17.96 4.54 9.97
C THR A 178 19.04 5.31 9.21
N LEU A 179 18.69 6.16 8.23
CA LEU A 179 19.62 7.15 7.64
C LEU A 179 19.55 8.52 8.35
N SER A 180 18.75 8.68 9.41
CA SER A 180 18.57 9.98 10.07
C SER A 180 19.54 10.21 11.23
N GLN A 181 20.10 9.13 11.80
CA GLN A 181 21.01 9.20 12.95
C GLN A 181 22.49 9.17 12.59
N GLN A 182 22.83 8.95 11.30
CA GLN A 182 24.20 9.04 10.79
C GLN A 182 24.51 10.41 10.14
N ILE A 183 23.51 11.29 10.01
CA ILE A 183 23.63 12.59 9.31
C ILE A 183 23.97 13.76 10.25
N SER A 184 23.89 13.60 11.58
CA SER A 184 24.15 14.72 12.52
C SER A 184 25.62 15.00 12.86
N GLU A 185 26.59 14.20 12.38
CA GLU A 185 28.01 14.39 12.76
C GLU A 185 28.94 14.82 11.60
N VAL A 186 28.46 14.90 10.35
CA VAL A 186 29.34 15.19 9.19
C VAL A 186 29.12 16.57 8.56
N VAL A 187 28.11 17.36 8.98
CA VAL A 187 27.94 18.72 8.42
C VAL A 187 28.77 19.75 9.18
N LYS A 188 30.04 19.87 8.77
CA LYS A 188 30.81 21.12 8.90
C LYS A 188 31.75 21.35 7.70
N GLN A 189 31.21 21.36 6.48
CA GLN A 189 31.51 22.37 5.43
C GLN A 189 30.79 22.09 4.09
N PRO A 190 30.19 23.12 3.43
CA PRO A 190 29.64 23.09 2.07
C PRO A 190 30.59 23.81 1.06
N PRO A 191 30.27 23.99 -0.24
CA PRO A 191 29.27 23.36 -1.11
C PRO A 191 29.90 22.77 -2.41
N GLU A 192 29.04 22.19 -3.26
CA GLU A 192 29.12 22.17 -4.74
C GLU A 192 29.08 20.77 -5.40
N ASN A 193 28.00 20.58 -6.18
CA ASN A 193 27.88 19.74 -7.39
C ASN A 193 27.33 18.33 -7.19
N THR A 194 26.00 18.18 -7.16
CA THR A 194 25.07 18.01 -8.31
C THR A 194 25.13 16.62 -8.96
N LEU A 195 23.95 15.99 -8.98
CA LEU A 195 23.53 14.68 -9.51
C LEU A 195 23.88 14.39 -10.99
N SER A 196 24.70 15.21 -11.63
CA SER A 196 25.17 15.05 -13.01
C SER A 196 26.40 14.13 -13.14
N GLN A 197 27.15 13.85 -12.06
CA GLN A 197 28.34 12.97 -12.16
C GLN A 197 28.03 11.47 -12.07
N GLN A 198 26.94 11.05 -11.44
CA GLN A 198 26.68 9.62 -11.19
C GLN A 198 26.10 8.85 -12.40
N ILE A 199 25.74 9.55 -13.49
CA ILE A 199 25.25 8.90 -14.72
C ILE A 199 26.42 8.56 -15.69
N SER A 200 27.65 9.02 -15.42
CA SER A 200 28.76 8.86 -16.38
C SER A 200 29.67 7.63 -16.17
N GLU A 201 29.52 6.86 -15.08
CA GLU A 201 30.38 5.69 -14.84
C GLU A 201 29.84 4.37 -15.39
N VAL A 202 28.54 4.23 -15.62
CA VAL A 202 27.96 2.95 -16.06
C VAL A 202 27.95 2.80 -17.59
N VAL A 203 28.23 3.87 -18.34
CA VAL A 203 28.12 3.89 -19.82
C VAL A 203 29.44 3.57 -20.53
N LYS A 204 30.53 3.27 -19.81
CA LYS A 204 31.85 2.97 -20.43
C LYS A 204 32.27 1.50 -20.38
N GLN A 205 31.41 0.58 -19.93
CA GLN A 205 31.74 -0.84 -20.04
C GLN A 205 31.53 -1.35 -21.48
N PRO A 206 32.57 -1.89 -22.16
CA PRO A 206 32.47 -2.40 -23.53
C PRO A 206 31.37 -3.47 -23.72
N ALA A 207 30.99 -4.16 -22.64
CA ALA A 207 29.97 -5.21 -22.65
C ALA A 207 28.52 -4.68 -22.76
N PHE A 208 28.22 -3.46 -22.30
CA PHE A 208 26.85 -2.95 -22.27
C PHE A 208 26.36 -2.48 -23.66
N ILE A 209 27.29 -1.95 -24.47
CA ILE A 209 27.03 -1.54 -25.86
C ILE A 209 26.82 -2.78 -26.76
N ALA A 210 27.54 -3.88 -26.50
CA ALA A 210 27.37 -5.13 -27.23
C ALA A 210 26.01 -5.82 -26.95
N GLY A 211 25.52 -5.76 -25.71
CA GLY A 211 24.24 -6.38 -25.33
C GLY A 211 23.02 -5.76 -26.01
N ILE A 212 23.01 -4.42 -26.15
CA ILE A 212 21.89 -3.70 -26.79
C ILE A 212 21.88 -3.94 -28.30
N GLY A 213 23.06 -3.97 -28.94
CA GLY A 213 23.18 -4.30 -30.36
C GLY A 213 22.71 -5.72 -30.68
N ALA A 214 23.07 -6.70 -29.84
CA ALA A 214 22.64 -8.09 -30.00
C ALA A 214 21.12 -8.24 -29.83
N ALA A 215 20.54 -7.62 -28.80
CA ALA A 215 19.09 -7.64 -28.58
C ALA A 215 18.33 -6.99 -29.75
N CYS A 216 18.81 -5.84 -30.24
CA CYS A 216 18.21 -5.14 -31.37
C CYS A 216 18.29 -5.97 -32.66
N TRP A 217 19.43 -6.63 -32.91
CA TRP A 217 19.62 -7.47 -34.09
C TRP A 217 18.73 -8.72 -34.10
N ILE A 218 18.55 -9.37 -32.93
CA ILE A 218 17.64 -10.51 -32.78
C ILE A 218 16.19 -10.10 -33.07
N ILE A 219 15.78 -8.92 -32.59
CA ILE A 219 14.44 -8.37 -32.86
C ILE A 219 14.25 -8.09 -34.36
N LEU A 220 15.26 -7.51 -35.05
CA LEU A 220 15.22 -7.27 -36.49
C LEU A 220 15.18 -8.56 -37.31
N MET A 221 15.92 -9.59 -36.90
CA MET A 221 15.86 -10.92 -37.52
C MET A 221 14.47 -11.54 -37.39
N MET A 222 13.86 -11.44 -36.21
CA MET A 222 12.50 -11.93 -35.98
C MET A 222 11.46 -11.18 -36.82
N PHE A 223 11.62 -9.87 -36.94
CA PHE A 223 10.75 -9.04 -37.76
C PHE A 223 10.94 -9.31 -39.27
N SER A 224 12.18 -9.53 -39.72
CA SER A 224 12.48 -9.89 -41.12
C SER A 224 11.88 -11.24 -41.50
N ILE A 225 12.00 -12.25 -40.64
CA ILE A 225 11.37 -13.57 -40.85
C ILE A 225 9.85 -13.45 -40.84
N TRP A 226 9.30 -12.61 -39.95
CA TRP A 226 7.87 -12.33 -39.91
C TRP A 226 7.37 -11.66 -41.19
N LEU A 227 8.05 -10.61 -41.67
CA LEU A 227 7.76 -9.94 -42.93
C LEU A 227 7.92 -10.87 -44.14
N TYR A 228 8.93 -11.75 -44.13
CA TYR A 228 9.14 -12.74 -45.17
C TYR A 228 7.96 -13.73 -45.23
N ARG A 229 7.49 -14.23 -44.08
CA ARG A 229 6.30 -15.09 -44.01
C ARG A 229 5.01 -14.34 -44.39
N GLN A 230 4.92 -13.07 -44.05
CA GLN A 230 3.77 -12.22 -44.33
C GLN A 230 3.67 -11.84 -45.81
N ARG A 231 4.80 -11.56 -46.49
CA ARG A 231 4.87 -11.34 -47.94
C ARG A 231 4.63 -12.64 -48.72
N LYS A 232 5.12 -13.78 -48.23
CA LYS A 232 4.88 -15.09 -48.87
C LYS A 232 3.42 -15.53 -48.80
N LYS A 233 2.61 -14.99 -47.88
CA LYS A 233 1.15 -15.21 -47.83
C LYS A 233 0.36 -14.34 -48.82
N ARG A 234 1.03 -13.48 -49.62
CA ARG A 234 0.39 -12.58 -50.60
C ARG A 234 0.94 -12.68 -52.03
N SER A 235 1.86 -13.60 -52.35
CA SER A 235 2.37 -13.77 -53.71
C SER A 235 1.88 -15.07 -54.34
N GLY A 236 0.67 -15.01 -54.90
CA GLY A 236 0.26 -15.85 -56.01
C GLY A 236 0.18 -15.00 -57.28
N LEU A 237 0.96 -15.40 -58.30
CA LEU A 237 0.88 -15.07 -59.75
C LEU A 237 1.14 -13.62 -60.23
N SER A 238 2.27 -13.42 -60.93
CA SER A 238 2.38 -13.14 -62.39
C SER A 238 3.87 -12.88 -62.72
N THR A 239 4.54 -13.70 -63.55
CA THR A 239 4.83 -13.49 -65.01
C THR A 239 5.80 -12.32 -65.24
N ASP A 240 6.81 -12.31 -66.11
CA ASP A 240 7.65 -13.24 -66.87
C ASP A 240 8.64 -12.31 -67.63
N TYR A 241 9.79 -12.85 -68.03
CA TYR A 241 10.77 -12.35 -69.03
C TYR A 241 11.69 -11.12 -68.83
N ALA A 242 12.86 -11.35 -69.45
CA ALA A 242 13.95 -10.47 -69.91
C ALA A 242 14.99 -10.06 -68.85
N GLY A 243 16.28 -10.36 -68.95
CA GLY A 243 17.10 -10.92 -70.03
C GLY A 243 18.46 -10.20 -70.03
N ILE A 244 19.55 -10.94 -70.32
CA ILE A 244 20.78 -10.47 -71.03
C ILE A 244 21.72 -9.57 -70.18
N ARG A 245 23.07 -9.67 -70.04
CA ARG A 245 24.28 -10.44 -70.48
C ARG A 245 25.35 -10.15 -69.39
N LYS A 246 26.19 -11.06 -68.88
CA LYS A 246 27.47 -11.66 -69.36
C LYS A 246 28.55 -10.60 -69.68
N ASP A 247 29.57 -10.42 -68.81
CA ASP A 247 30.99 -10.69 -69.17
C ASP A 247 32.02 -10.65 -67.99
N SER A 248 33.14 -11.37 -68.22
CA SER A 248 34.31 -11.66 -67.37
C SER A 248 35.40 -10.56 -67.36
N SER A 249 36.18 -10.45 -66.28
CA SER A 249 37.66 -10.49 -66.32
C SER A 249 38.25 -10.36 -64.91
N GLY A 250 39.27 -11.16 -64.59
CA GLY A 250 39.96 -11.14 -63.29
C GLY A 250 41.02 -10.05 -63.13
N HIS A 251 41.48 -9.85 -61.91
CA HIS A 251 42.82 -9.37 -61.61
C HIS A 251 43.21 -9.77 -60.18
N VAL A 252 44.37 -10.41 -60.05
CA VAL A 252 45.07 -10.65 -58.77
C VAL A 252 46.02 -9.47 -58.56
N THR A 253 46.01 -8.87 -57.36
CA THR A 253 47.18 -8.19 -56.80
C THR A 253 47.14 -8.30 -55.28
N GLU A 254 48.20 -8.91 -54.76
CA GLU A 254 48.65 -8.93 -53.37
C GLU A 254 49.16 -7.53 -52.96
N GLY A 255 48.91 -7.10 -51.73
CA GLY A 255 49.56 -5.90 -51.20
C GLY A 255 48.93 -5.25 -49.96
N VAL A 256 49.49 -5.58 -48.81
CA VAL A 256 49.84 -4.67 -47.68
C VAL A 256 48.72 -4.15 -46.75
N LEU A 257 49.01 -4.32 -45.45
CA LEU A 257 48.30 -3.89 -44.24
C LEU A 257 48.09 -2.37 -44.12
N GLU A 258 46.92 -1.93 -43.65
CA GLU A 258 46.69 -0.82 -42.71
C GLU A 258 45.18 -0.71 -42.34
N PRO A 259 44.82 -0.21 -41.14
CA PRO A 259 43.59 -0.62 -40.44
C PRO A 259 42.33 0.18 -40.79
N GLU A 260 41.20 -0.53 -40.87
CA GLU A 260 39.84 0.01 -40.83
C GLU A 260 39.61 0.81 -39.54
N ASN A 261 39.53 2.14 -39.63
CA ASN A 261 39.03 2.95 -38.52
C ASN A 261 38.21 4.17 -38.93
N THR A 262 37.75 4.25 -40.18
CA THR A 262 37.07 5.44 -40.71
C THR A 262 35.54 5.30 -40.81
N LEU A 263 35.00 4.08 -40.93
CA LEU A 263 33.53 3.86 -40.98
C LEU A 263 32.85 3.99 -39.62
N SER A 264 33.51 3.49 -38.57
CA SER A 264 33.03 3.56 -37.18
C SER A 264 32.98 5.01 -36.66
N GLN A 265 33.94 5.86 -37.07
CA GLN A 265 33.93 7.28 -36.74
C GLN A 265 32.81 8.04 -37.46
N GLN A 266 32.57 7.77 -38.75
CA GLN A 266 31.48 8.41 -39.50
C GLN A 266 30.08 8.07 -38.95
N ILE A 267 29.86 6.83 -38.49
CA ILE A 267 28.57 6.39 -37.94
C ILE A 267 28.29 7.07 -36.60
N SER A 268 29.32 7.29 -35.77
CA SER A 268 29.17 7.91 -34.45
C SER A 268 28.77 9.40 -34.51
N GLU A 269 29.10 10.10 -35.59
CA GLU A 269 28.79 11.52 -35.78
C GLU A 269 27.34 11.75 -36.22
N VAL A 270 26.73 10.81 -36.95
CA VAL A 270 25.33 10.89 -37.36
C VAL A 270 24.39 10.65 -36.16
N VAL A 271 24.76 9.72 -35.26
CA VAL A 271 23.95 9.33 -34.10
C VAL A 271 23.89 10.40 -33.02
N LYS A 272 24.83 11.37 -33.02
CA LYS A 272 24.86 12.50 -32.08
C LYS A 272 24.08 13.73 -32.54
N GLN A 273 23.51 13.72 -33.75
CA GLN A 273 22.71 14.85 -34.19
C GLN A 273 21.38 14.91 -33.42
N PRO A 274 21.02 16.06 -32.80
CA PRO A 274 19.78 16.19 -32.04
C PRO A 274 18.51 15.91 -32.88
N ALA A 275 18.60 16.07 -34.20
CA ALA A 275 17.53 15.72 -35.14
C ALA A 275 17.27 14.20 -35.25
N PHE A 276 18.28 13.35 -35.05
CA PHE A 276 18.14 11.89 -35.14
C PHE A 276 17.44 11.32 -33.91
N ILE A 277 17.76 11.85 -32.72
CA ILE A 277 17.11 11.50 -31.44
C ILE A 277 15.64 11.94 -31.44
N ALA A 278 15.34 13.12 -32.01
CA ALA A 278 13.96 13.57 -32.20
C ALA A 278 13.16 12.67 -33.17
N GLY A 279 13.80 12.15 -34.22
CA GLY A 279 13.17 11.24 -35.18
C GLY A 279 12.75 9.90 -34.57
N ILE A 280 13.57 9.33 -33.69
CA ILE A 280 13.26 8.07 -32.97
C ILE A 280 12.13 8.29 -31.96
N GLY A 281 12.14 9.43 -31.26
CA GLY A 281 11.06 9.82 -30.35
C GLY A 281 9.71 9.97 -31.05
N ALA A 282 9.69 10.62 -32.22
CA ALA A 282 8.47 10.79 -33.02
C ALA A 282 7.95 9.45 -33.56
N ALA A 283 8.82 8.56 -34.03
CA ALA A 283 8.44 7.23 -34.48
C ALA A 283 7.85 6.40 -33.34
N CYS A 284 8.47 6.44 -32.15
CA CYS A 284 7.97 5.75 -30.96
C CYS A 284 6.58 6.26 -30.53
N TRP A 285 6.39 7.58 -30.56
CA TRP A 285 5.11 8.20 -30.21
C TRP A 285 3.99 7.83 -31.20
N ILE A 286 4.27 7.79 -32.50
CA ILE A 286 3.30 7.36 -33.53
C ILE A 286 2.90 5.89 -33.33
N ILE A 287 3.86 5.02 -32.98
CA ILE A 287 3.60 3.61 -32.71
C ILE A 287 2.70 3.45 -31.48
N LEU A 288 2.96 4.19 -30.40
CA LEU A 288 2.11 4.19 -29.20
C LEU A 288 0.69 4.73 -29.48
N MET A 289 0.57 5.75 -30.33
CA MET A 289 -0.72 6.28 -30.80
C MET A 289 -1.51 5.22 -31.58
N MET A 290 -0.87 4.52 -32.52
CA MET A 290 -1.49 3.43 -33.28
C MET A 290 -1.93 2.27 -32.37
N PHE A 291 -1.12 1.92 -31.37
CA PHE A 291 -1.46 0.88 -30.38
C PHE A 291 -2.64 1.28 -29.50
N SER A 292 -2.69 2.55 -29.05
CA SER A 292 -3.80 3.09 -28.27
C SER A 292 -5.12 3.10 -29.08
N ILE A 293 -5.08 3.51 -30.35
CA ILE A 293 -6.24 3.46 -31.25
C ILE A 293 -6.70 2.02 -31.46
N TRP A 294 -5.76 1.08 -31.62
CA TRP A 294 -6.09 -0.34 -31.76
C TRP A 294 -6.79 -0.88 -30.50
N LEU A 295 -6.27 -0.58 -29.30
CA LEU A 295 -6.90 -0.94 -28.03
C LEU A 295 -8.30 -0.32 -27.89
N TYR A 296 -8.45 0.94 -28.27
CA TYR A 296 -9.75 1.62 -28.26
C TYR A 296 -10.77 0.92 -29.18
N ARG A 297 -10.36 0.55 -30.40
CA ARG A 297 -11.24 -0.20 -31.32
C ARG A 297 -11.53 -1.61 -30.82
N GLN A 298 -10.56 -2.27 -30.18
CA GLN A 298 -10.76 -3.59 -29.61
C GLN A 298 -11.77 -3.57 -28.45
N ARG A 299 -11.71 -2.54 -27.61
CA ARG A 299 -12.64 -2.32 -26.49
C ARG A 299 -14.05 -1.99 -26.99
N LYS A 300 -14.18 -1.18 -28.03
CA LYS A 300 -15.47 -0.85 -28.68
C LYS A 300 -16.12 -2.07 -29.36
N LYS A 301 -15.32 -2.98 -29.92
CA LYS A 301 -15.84 -4.23 -30.50
C LYS A 301 -16.37 -5.20 -29.45
N ARG A 302 -15.88 -5.14 -28.20
CA ARG A 302 -16.44 -5.89 -27.06
C ARG A 302 -17.73 -5.28 -26.51
N SER A 303 -17.87 -3.95 -26.51
CA SER A 303 -19.08 -3.29 -26.02
C SER A 303 -20.27 -3.36 -26.99
N GLY A 304 -20.03 -3.52 -28.29
CA GLY A 304 -21.08 -3.71 -29.30
C GLY A 304 -21.73 -5.11 -29.33
N LEU A 305 -21.17 -6.11 -28.63
CA LEU A 305 -21.80 -7.44 -28.50
C LEU A 305 -22.72 -7.57 -27.26
N SER A 306 -22.68 -6.61 -26.34
CA SER A 306 -23.46 -6.66 -25.09
C SER A 306 -24.82 -5.97 -25.18
N THR A 307 -25.08 -5.22 -26.26
CA THR A 307 -26.32 -4.43 -26.44
C THR A 307 -27.40 -5.17 -27.25
N ASP A 308 -27.08 -6.34 -27.82
CA ASP A 308 -28.01 -7.11 -28.68
C ASP A 308 -28.78 -8.22 -27.93
N TYR A 309 -28.65 -8.32 -26.60
CA TYR A 309 -29.33 -9.33 -25.76
C TYR A 309 -30.31 -8.73 -24.74
N ALA A 310 -30.62 -7.44 -24.82
CA ALA A 310 -31.53 -6.76 -23.90
C ALA A 310 -32.93 -6.47 -24.47
N GLY A 311 -33.34 -7.19 -25.53
CA GLY A 311 -34.67 -7.08 -26.09
C GLY A 311 -35.12 -8.39 -26.73
N ILE A 312 -35.80 -9.24 -25.95
CA ILE A 312 -36.88 -10.17 -26.32
C ILE A 312 -37.26 -10.96 -25.05
N ARG A 313 -38.33 -10.52 -24.39
CA ARG A 313 -39.40 -11.38 -23.85
C ARG A 313 -40.53 -10.47 -23.35
N LYS A 314 -41.51 -10.27 -24.24
CA LYS A 314 -42.92 -10.16 -23.84
C LYS A 314 -43.43 -11.57 -23.56
#